data_AF-F0SVU5-F1
#
_entry.id   AF-F0SVU5-F1
#
_cell.length_a   1.000
_cell.length_b   1.000
_cell.length_c   1.000
_cell.angle_alpha   90.00
_cell.angle_beta   90.00
_cell.angle_gamma   90.00
#
_symmetry.space_group_name_H-M   'P 1'
#
loop_
_entity.id
_entity.type
_entity.pdbx_description
1 polymer ?
#
loop_
_entity_poly.entity_id
_entity_poly.type
_entity_poly.pdbx_seq_one_letter_code
_entity_poly.pdbx_strand_id
1 'polypeptide(L)'
;MIAGTIDINGMEYKWMECSRSLNRGILFNPDSHQYMFRPNPHQEDSKYYNKHQEDWYAEAVAALAAQIAIGGWIAAHHIVVNGVDYTANLF
;
A
#
# COMPACT_ATOMS: atom_id res chain seq x y z
N MET A 1 -1.10 -9.46 11.78
CA MET A 1 -0.38 -9.53 10.49
C MET A 1 -1.43 -9.61 9.42
N ILE A 2 -1.57 -8.55 8.63
CA ILE A 2 -2.60 -8.42 7.60
C ILE A 2 -2.01 -8.87 6.26
N ALA A 3 -2.73 -9.72 5.52
CA ALA A 3 -2.26 -10.27 4.25
C ALA A 3 -3.45 -10.65 3.35
N GLY A 4 -3.19 -10.80 2.06
CA GLY A 4 -4.20 -11.18 1.08
C GLY A 4 -3.62 -11.48 -0.29
N THR A 5 -4.52 -11.58 -1.26
CA THR A 5 -4.18 -11.69 -2.68
C THR A 5 -4.78 -10.53 -3.44
N ILE A 6 -4.14 -10.14 -4.54
CA ILE A 6 -4.71 -9.20 -5.51
C ILE A 6 -4.27 -9.57 -6.92
N ASP A 7 -5.18 -9.41 -7.88
CA ASP A 7 -4.85 -9.51 -9.30
C ASP A 7 -4.33 -8.15 -9.80
N ILE A 8 -3.18 -8.16 -10.47
CA ILE A 8 -2.63 -6.99 -11.15
C ILE A 8 -2.31 -7.41 -12.58
N ASN A 9 -3.04 -6.86 -13.54
CA ASN A 9 -2.88 -7.17 -14.96
C ASN A 9 -2.97 -8.68 -15.28
N GLY A 10 -3.86 -9.42 -14.61
CA GLY A 10 -4.07 -10.86 -14.86
C GLY A 10 -3.04 -11.79 -14.20
N MET A 11 -2.17 -11.25 -13.34
CA MET A 11 -1.29 -12.03 -12.47
C MET A 11 -1.73 -11.88 -11.02
N GLU A 12 -1.89 -13.02 -10.33
CA GLU A 12 -2.19 -13.04 -8.90
C GLU A 12 -0.91 -12.79 -8.10
N TYR A 13 -0.95 -11.75 -7.26
CA TYR A 13 0.10 -11.42 -6.32
C TYR A 13 -0.39 -11.68 -4.90
N LYS A 14 0.47 -12.32 -4.10
CA LYS A 14 0.28 -12.36 -2.64
C LYS A 14 0.84 -11.09 -2.06
N TRP A 15 0.10 -10.44 -1.18
CA TRP A 15 0.57 -9.26 -0.47
C TRP A 15 0.48 -9.47 1.04
N MET A 16 1.36 -8.80 1.76
CA MET A 16 1.32 -8.75 3.22
C MET A 16 1.82 -7.42 3.75
N GLU A 17 1.28 -7.04 4.90
CA GLU A 17 1.83 -5.98 5.75
C GLU A 17 3.32 -6.24 6.01
N CYS A 18 4.14 -5.24 5.72
CA CYS A 18 5.52 -5.18 6.19
C CYS A 18 5.73 -3.88 6.98
N SER A 19 5.78 -3.99 8.31
CA SER A 19 6.09 -2.82 9.14
C SER A 19 7.61 -2.61 9.23
N ARG A 20 8.07 -1.40 8.89
CA ARG A 20 9.42 -0.92 9.22
C ARG A 20 9.30 0.33 10.07
N SER A 21 9.46 0.18 11.38
CA SER A 21 9.35 1.28 12.36
C SER A 21 7.96 1.94 12.32
N LEU A 22 7.90 3.27 12.24
CA LEU A 22 6.66 4.05 12.23
C LEU A 22 5.94 4.09 10.87
N ASN A 23 6.53 3.49 9.84
CA ASN A 23 6.01 3.56 8.48
C ASN A 23 5.21 2.30 8.15
N ARG A 24 4.10 2.50 7.44
CA ARG A 24 3.23 1.43 6.96
C ARG A 24 3.84 0.86 5.68
N GLY A 25 3.76 -0.43 5.47
CA GLY A 25 4.34 -1.01 4.26
C GLY A 25 3.62 -2.26 3.77
N ILE A 26 3.76 -2.51 2.48
CA ILE A 26 3.16 -3.65 1.80
C ILE A 26 4.26 -4.34 0.98
N LEU A 27 4.37 -5.66 1.10
CA LEU A 27 5.23 -6.51 0.30
C LEU A 27 4.39 -7.34 -0.66
N PHE A 28 4.75 -7.39 -1.95
CA PHE A 28 4.14 -8.24 -2.98
C PHE A 28 5.07 -9.38 -3.40
N ASN A 29 4.55 -10.59 -3.61
CA ASN A 29 5.27 -11.81 -4.02
C ASN A 29 4.57 -12.41 -5.26
N PRO A 30 5.25 -12.88 -6.34
CA PRO A 30 6.60 -13.49 -6.41
C PRO A 30 7.83 -12.56 -6.42
N ASP A 31 7.70 -11.29 -6.78
CA ASP A 31 8.85 -10.43 -7.12
C ASP A 31 9.40 -9.60 -5.92
N SER A 32 8.85 -9.79 -4.73
CA SER A 32 9.25 -9.11 -3.49
C SER A 32 9.23 -7.57 -3.56
N HIS A 33 8.34 -6.97 -4.36
CA HIS A 33 8.19 -5.51 -4.40
C HIS A 33 7.70 -4.98 -3.06
N GLN A 34 8.45 -4.07 -2.44
CA GLN A 34 8.14 -3.51 -1.13
C GLN A 34 7.80 -2.02 -1.24
N TYR A 35 6.61 -1.63 -0.80
CA TYR A 35 6.22 -0.22 -0.67
C TYR A 35 6.20 0.21 0.78
N MET A 36 6.66 1.43 1.04
CA MET A 36 6.42 2.13 2.30
C MET A 36 5.57 3.38 2.06
N PHE A 37 4.55 3.55 2.89
CA PHE A 37 3.58 4.62 2.81
C PHE A 37 3.83 5.64 3.89
N ARG A 38 3.92 6.90 3.47
CA ARG A 38 4.03 8.05 4.37
C ARG A 38 2.86 8.99 4.13
N PRO A 39 1.99 9.24 5.13
CA PRO A 39 0.92 10.21 4.98
C PRO A 39 1.49 11.61 4.79
N ASN A 40 0.80 12.44 4.01
CA ASN A 40 1.14 13.84 3.80
C ASN A 40 -0.06 14.74 4.15
N PRO A 41 -0.02 15.52 5.24
CA PRO A 41 1.01 15.62 6.26
C PRO A 41 1.10 14.37 7.16
N HIS A 42 2.28 14.16 7.74
CA HIS A 42 2.65 12.93 8.46
C HIS A 42 1.75 12.53 9.65
N GLN A 43 0.86 13.42 10.12
CA GLN A 43 0.02 13.18 11.30
C GLN A 43 -1.46 12.94 11.00
N GLU A 44 -1.93 13.14 9.76
CA GLU A 44 -3.38 13.19 9.50
C GLU A 44 -4.09 11.86 9.68
N ASP A 45 -3.49 10.75 9.26
CA ASP A 45 -4.19 9.47 9.23
C ASP A 45 -3.92 8.57 10.45
N SER A 46 -3.08 8.98 11.38
CA SER A 46 -2.74 8.14 12.55
C SER A 46 -3.98 7.73 13.36
N LYS A 47 -5.09 8.49 13.30
CA LYS A 47 -6.33 8.16 13.99
C LYS A 47 -7.20 7.12 13.26
N TYR A 48 -7.27 7.18 11.94
CA TYR A 48 -8.07 6.25 11.14
C TYR A 48 -7.37 4.90 11.04
N TYR A 49 -6.11 4.87 10.59
CA TYR A 49 -5.33 3.63 10.51
C TYR A 49 -5.28 2.84 11.81
N ASN A 50 -5.08 3.51 12.95
CA ASN A 50 -5.00 2.81 14.24
C ASN A 50 -6.31 2.09 14.62
N LYS A 51 -7.45 2.50 14.06
CA LYS A 51 -8.76 1.88 14.31
C LYS A 51 -9.23 0.99 13.16
N HIS A 52 -8.78 1.27 11.94
CA HIS A 52 -9.23 0.67 10.69
C HIS A 52 -8.05 0.09 9.91
N GLN A 53 -7.15 -0.60 10.62
CA GLN A 53 -5.90 -1.07 10.04
C GLN A 53 -6.15 -2.01 8.85
N GLU A 54 -7.08 -2.96 9.00
CA GLU A 54 -7.46 -3.92 7.96
C GLU A 54 -8.07 -3.24 6.73
N ASP A 55 -9.05 -2.35 6.95
CA ASP A 55 -9.70 -1.57 5.89
C ASP A 55 -8.67 -0.72 5.13
N TRP A 56 -7.77 -0.05 5.88
CA TRP A 56 -6.70 0.76 5.29
C TRP A 56 -5.79 -0.07 4.39
N TYR A 57 -5.37 -1.27 4.79
CA TYR A 57 -4.54 -2.13 3.95
C TYR A 57 -5.29 -2.62 2.71
N ALA A 58 -6.56 -2.98 2.84
CA ALA A 58 -7.37 -3.39 1.69
C ALA A 58 -7.51 -2.25 0.66
N GLU A 59 -7.82 -1.03 1.12
CA GLU A 59 -7.91 0.17 0.28
C GLU A 59 -6.55 0.52 -0.33
N ALA A 60 -5.47 0.50 0.46
CA ALA A 60 -4.12 0.84 0.00
C ALA A 60 -3.63 -0.12 -1.08
N VAL A 61 -3.85 -1.42 -0.90
CA VAL A 61 -3.47 -2.44 -1.89
C VAL A 61 -4.27 -2.26 -3.18
N ALA A 62 -5.58 -2.00 -3.09
CA ALA A 62 -6.41 -1.76 -4.27
C ALA A 62 -5.97 -0.51 -5.05
N ALA A 63 -5.71 0.61 -4.35
CA ALA A 63 -5.23 1.84 -4.96
C ALA A 63 -3.86 1.67 -5.61
N LEU A 64 -2.94 0.98 -4.93
CA LEU A 64 -1.60 0.73 -5.44
C LEU A 64 -1.64 -0.22 -6.66
N ALA A 65 -2.43 -1.29 -6.59
CA ALA A 65 -2.62 -2.22 -7.71
C ALA A 65 -3.13 -1.50 -8.97
N ALA A 66 -4.09 -0.57 -8.82
CA ALA A 66 -4.57 0.24 -9.93
C ALA A 66 -3.46 1.09 -10.56
N GLN A 67 -2.57 1.67 -9.76
CA GLN A 67 -1.44 2.45 -10.29
C GLN A 67 -0.37 1.57 -10.94
N ILE A 68 -0.04 0.44 -10.33
CA ILE A 68 0.89 -0.54 -10.90
C ILE A 68 0.35 -1.06 -12.24
N ALA A 69 -0.95 -1.29 -12.32
CA ALA A 69 -1.59 -1.74 -13.55
C ALA A 69 -1.41 -0.74 -14.71
N ILE A 70 -1.43 0.56 -14.42
CA ILE A 70 -1.33 1.65 -15.41
C ILE A 70 0.13 1.96 -15.76
N GLY A 71 1.00 2.14 -14.76
CA GLY A 71 2.35 2.69 -14.93
C GLY A 71 3.48 1.73 -14.58
N GLY A 72 3.15 0.54 -14.08
CA GLY A 72 4.11 -0.40 -13.52
C GLY A 72 4.57 -0.03 -12.11
N TRP A 73 5.37 -0.91 -11.52
CA TRP A 73 5.83 -0.82 -10.13
C TRP A 73 6.55 0.49 -9.80
N ILE A 74 7.46 0.93 -10.68
CA ILE A 74 8.27 2.14 -10.44
C ILE A 74 7.43 3.42 -10.49
N ALA A 75 6.35 3.43 -11.28
CA ALA A 75 5.52 4.62 -11.45
C ALA A 75 4.48 4.82 -10.33
N ALA A 76 4.20 3.79 -9.52
CA ALA A 76 3.22 3.85 -8.45
C ALA A 76 3.80 4.54 -7.19
N HIS A 77 3.76 5.88 -7.14
CA HIS A 77 4.43 6.69 -6.12
C HIS A 77 3.48 7.45 -5.18
N HIS A 78 2.18 7.34 -5.41
CA HIS A 78 1.15 8.09 -4.69
C HIS A 78 -0.07 7.21 -4.51
N ILE A 79 -0.80 7.26 -3.40
CA ILE A 79 -2.14 6.66 -3.29
C ILE A 79 -3.01 7.52 -2.40
N VAL A 80 -4.33 7.39 -2.53
CA VAL A 80 -5.30 8.02 -1.64
C VAL A 80 -6.06 6.91 -0.91
N VAL A 81 -6.08 6.97 0.42
CA VAL A 81 -6.82 6.02 1.27
C VAL A 81 -7.67 6.83 2.24
N ASN A 82 -8.97 6.57 2.30
CA ASN A 82 -9.91 7.35 3.12
C ASN A 82 -9.74 8.89 2.98
N GLY A 83 -9.48 9.37 1.75
CA GLY A 83 -9.30 10.79 1.46
C GLY A 83 -7.98 11.40 1.95
N VAL A 84 -7.03 10.61 2.47
CA VAL A 84 -5.69 11.07 2.84
C VAL A 84 -4.69 10.66 1.77
N ASP A 85 -3.84 11.61 1.37
CA ASP A 85 -2.75 11.39 0.43
C ASP A 85 -1.54 10.71 1.08
N TYR A 86 -1.02 9.70 0.40
CA TYR A 86 0.21 9.01 0.77
C TYR A 86 1.22 9.12 -0.35
N THR A 87 2.47 9.36 0.03
CA THR A 87 3.61 9.01 -0.82
C THR A 87 3.90 7.53 -0.63
N ALA A 88 3.90 6.78 -1.73
CA ALA A 88 4.31 5.38 -1.80
C ALA A 88 5.75 5.32 -2.34
N ASN A 89 6.67 4.73 -1.59
CA ASN A 89 8.06 4.58 -2.02
C ASN A 89 8.38 3.11 -2.19
N LEU A 90 8.82 2.70 -3.38
CA LEU A 90 9.30 1.36 -3.67
C LEU A 90 10.74 1.17 -3.14
N PHE A 91 11.02 0.01 -2.55
CA PHE A 91 12.32 -0.39 -1.98
C PHE A 91 12.84 -1.70 -2.56
#